data_AF-A0A935EKG6-F1
#
_entry.id   AF-A0A935EKG6-F1
#
_cell.length_a   1.000
_cell.length_b   1.000
_cell.length_c   1.000
_cell.angle_alpha   90.00
_cell.angle_beta   90.00
_cell.angle_gamma   90.00
#
_symmetry.space_group_name_H-M   'P 1'
#
loop_
_entity.id
_entity.type
_entity.pdbx_description
1 polymer ?
#
loop_
_entity_poly.entity_id
_entity_poly.type
_entity_poly.pdbx_seq_one_letter_code
_entity_poly.pdbx_strand_id
1 'polypeptide(L)'
;MNAPKRHGEWSKFLQFFTEQNRGRPTRLGVFERNGDSVIDYWIESGLVFIGVDIDPSTDSVTIQVLIGEMEHVVSEPQQIKFILSRSGDEDGIDITDSNGRTTVLRFEVAKTD
;
A
#
# COMPACT_ATOMS: atom_id res chain seq x y z
N MET A 1 20.53 12.37 -8.97
CA MET A 1 20.56 11.45 -7.81
C MET A 1 19.93 12.14 -6.61
N ASN A 2 18.71 11.74 -6.21
CA ASN A 2 17.91 12.32 -5.10
C ASN A 2 17.33 11.24 -4.15
N ALA A 3 17.75 9.99 -4.27
CA ALA A 3 17.12 8.83 -3.62
C ALA A 3 17.05 8.86 -2.08
N PRO A 4 18.09 9.29 -1.32
CA PRO A 4 18.08 9.18 0.14
C PRO A 4 17.00 10.06 0.81
N LYS A 5 16.74 11.24 0.25
CA LYS A 5 15.72 12.17 0.80
C LYS A 5 14.31 11.64 0.57
N ARG A 6 14.06 11.01 -0.58
CA ARG A 6 12.75 10.47 -0.96
C ARG A 6 12.32 9.32 -0.04
N HIS A 7 13.25 8.43 0.34
CA HIS A 7 12.95 7.31 1.23
C HIS A 7 12.64 7.79 2.67
N GLY A 8 13.37 8.79 3.17
CA GLY A 8 13.09 9.38 4.48
C GLY A 8 11.73 10.10 4.57
N GLU A 9 11.29 10.72 3.48
CA GLU A 9 9.95 11.32 3.38
C GLU A 9 8.85 10.26 3.31
N TRP A 10 9.07 9.19 2.55
CA TRP A 10 8.15 8.06 2.47
C TRP A 10 7.99 7.34 3.80
N SER A 11 9.07 7.04 4.51
CA SER A 11 8.99 6.39 5.83
C SER A 11 8.13 7.21 6.81
N LYS A 12 8.35 8.53 6.90
CA LYS A 12 7.52 9.42 7.74
C LYS A 12 6.06 9.42 7.33
N PHE A 13 5.79 9.48 6.02
CA PHE A 13 4.43 9.43 5.50
C PHE A 13 3.75 8.09 5.84
N LEU A 14 4.43 6.97 5.62
CA LEU A 14 3.91 5.62 5.86
C LEU A 14 3.70 5.35 7.36
N GLN A 15 4.58 5.86 8.21
CA GLN A 15 4.39 5.83 9.66
C GLN A 15 3.13 6.60 10.07
N PHE A 16 2.97 7.85 9.60
CA PHE A 16 1.77 8.65 9.87
C PHE A 16 0.51 7.95 9.33
N PHE A 17 0.55 7.47 8.10
CA PHE A 17 -0.56 6.74 7.48
C PHE A 17 -0.95 5.49 8.27
N THR A 18 0.04 4.74 8.76
CA THR A 18 -0.15 3.59 9.65
C THR A 18 -0.85 3.99 10.94
N GLU A 19 -0.36 5.03 11.62
CA GLU A 19 -0.93 5.50 12.88
C GLU A 19 -2.39 5.95 12.72
N GLN A 20 -2.74 6.63 11.62
CA GLN A 20 -4.09 7.13 11.40
C GLN A 20 -5.11 6.04 11.05
N ASN A 21 -4.67 4.91 10.48
CA ASN A 21 -5.57 3.95 9.87
C ASN A 21 -5.51 2.54 10.46
N ARG A 22 -4.59 2.27 11.41
CA ARG A 22 -4.50 0.96 12.06
C ARG A 22 -5.85 0.51 12.60
N GLY A 23 -6.18 -0.76 12.41
CA GLY A 23 -7.43 -1.35 12.84
C GLY A 23 -8.57 -1.28 11.82
N ARG A 24 -8.42 -0.50 10.75
CA ARG A 24 -9.46 -0.38 9.72
C ARG A 24 -9.54 -1.66 8.87
N PRO A 25 -10.75 -2.19 8.58
CA PRO A 25 -10.93 -3.24 7.59
C PRO A 25 -10.37 -2.78 6.24
N THR A 26 -9.68 -3.67 5.54
CA THR A 26 -8.86 -3.32 4.38
C THR A 26 -8.94 -4.40 3.32
N ARG A 27 -8.99 -3.95 2.07
CA ARG A 27 -8.75 -4.77 0.90
C ARG A 27 -7.43 -4.41 0.24
N LEU A 28 -6.75 -5.44 -0.24
CA LEU A 28 -5.47 -5.32 -0.91
C LEU A 28 -5.57 -5.99 -2.27
N GLY A 29 -5.23 -5.25 -3.32
CA GLY A 29 -5.23 -5.74 -4.68
C GLY A 29 -3.97 -5.35 -5.43
N VAL A 30 -3.82 -5.92 -6.60
CA VAL A 30 -2.70 -5.68 -7.51
C VAL A 30 -3.24 -5.43 -8.90
N PHE A 31 -2.70 -4.39 -9.53
CA PHE A 31 -2.93 -4.05 -10.93
C PHE A 31 -1.60 -4.19 -11.67
N GLU A 32 -1.57 -5.01 -12.70
CA GLU A 32 -0.42 -5.24 -13.55
C GLU A 32 -0.79 -4.97 -15.01
N ARG A 33 0.06 -4.24 -15.72
CA ARG A 33 -0.14 -4.00 -17.15
C ARG A 33 0.75 -4.94 -17.95
N ASN A 34 0.16 -5.80 -18.75
CA ASN A 34 0.86 -6.69 -19.65
C ASN A 34 0.49 -6.36 -21.11
N GLY A 35 1.31 -5.51 -21.75
CA GLY A 35 1.02 -4.93 -23.06
C GLY A 35 -0.26 -4.08 -23.03
N ASP A 36 -1.22 -4.43 -23.88
CA ASP A 36 -2.54 -3.77 -23.92
C ASP A 36 -3.52 -4.30 -22.87
N SER A 37 -3.18 -5.38 -22.16
CA SER A 37 -4.02 -5.98 -21.13
C SER A 37 -3.70 -5.40 -19.75
N VAL A 38 -4.74 -5.17 -18.96
CA VAL A 38 -4.63 -4.89 -17.52
C VAL A 38 -5.15 -6.12 -16.79
N ILE A 39 -4.32 -6.68 -15.93
CA ILE A 39 -4.67 -7.77 -15.03
C ILE A 39 -4.84 -7.15 -13.65
N ASP A 40 -6.07 -7.17 -13.14
CA ASP A 40 -6.40 -6.73 -11.80
C ASP A 40 -6.92 -7.91 -10.97
N TYR A 41 -6.36 -8.08 -9.78
CA TYR A 41 -6.82 -9.10 -8.84
C TYR A 41 -6.70 -8.62 -7.39
N TRP A 42 -7.72 -8.92 -6.59
CA TRP A 42 -7.69 -8.73 -5.15
C TRP A 42 -6.96 -9.90 -4.52
N ILE A 43 -5.99 -9.59 -3.67
CA ILE A 43 -5.27 -10.59 -2.88
C ILE A 43 -6.15 -10.98 -1.70
N GLU A 44 -6.61 -9.99 -0.93
CA GLU A 44 -7.47 -10.20 0.23
C GLU A 44 -8.44 -9.03 0.47
N SER A 45 -9.51 -9.28 1.23
CA SER A 45 -10.52 -8.28 1.63
C SER A 45 -10.99 -8.48 3.07
N GLY A 46 -11.45 -7.39 3.72
CA GLY A 46 -11.95 -7.42 5.09
C GLY A 46 -10.89 -7.65 6.19
N LEU A 47 -9.60 -7.74 5.85
CA LEU A 47 -8.54 -7.94 6.84
C LEU A 47 -8.19 -6.65 7.57
N VAL A 48 -7.85 -6.77 8.83
CA VAL A 48 -7.50 -5.63 9.68
C VAL A 48 -6.16 -5.04 9.25
N PHE A 49 -6.10 -3.75 8.94
CA PHE A 49 -4.82 -3.10 8.65
C PHE A 49 -3.94 -2.98 9.90
N ILE A 50 -2.73 -3.52 9.81
CA ILE A 50 -1.74 -3.51 10.90
C ILE A 50 -0.74 -2.37 10.68
N GLY A 51 -0.23 -2.24 9.46
CA GLY A 51 0.66 -1.15 9.07
C GLY A 51 1.28 -1.29 7.70
N VAL A 52 1.99 -0.24 7.31
CA VAL A 52 2.83 -0.17 6.12
C VAL A 52 4.11 0.58 6.47
N ASP A 53 5.27 0.06 6.08
CA ASP A 53 6.56 0.69 6.33
C ASP A 53 7.60 0.34 5.26
N ILE A 54 8.69 1.11 5.21
CA ILE A 54 9.88 0.77 4.42
C ILE A 54 10.72 -0.22 5.23
N ASP A 55 11.10 -1.33 4.62
CA ASP A 55 12.08 -2.24 5.23
C ASP A 55 13.48 -1.62 5.13
N PRO A 56 14.15 -1.31 6.26
CA PRO A 56 15.50 -0.75 6.25
C PRO A 56 16.58 -1.84 6.11
N SER A 57 16.22 -3.13 6.16
CA SER A 57 17.17 -4.25 6.27
C SER A 57 17.64 -4.81 4.92
N THR A 58 17.05 -4.36 3.81
CA THR A 58 17.33 -4.89 2.47
C THR A 58 18.27 -3.99 1.67
N ASP A 59 19.12 -4.61 0.83
CA ASP A 59 20.03 -3.90 -0.09
C ASP A 59 19.31 -3.00 -1.11
N SER A 60 18.00 -3.23 -1.30
CA SER A 60 17.09 -2.44 -2.12
C SER A 60 15.93 -1.93 -1.28
N VAL A 61 15.29 -0.84 -1.67
CA VAL A 61 14.10 -0.35 -0.97
C VAL A 61 12.93 -1.29 -1.22
N THR A 62 12.29 -1.72 -0.14
CA THR A 62 11.02 -2.45 -0.19
C THR A 62 10.01 -1.79 0.74
N ILE A 63 8.73 -1.89 0.39
CA ILE A 63 7.64 -1.50 1.28
C ILE A 63 6.90 -2.76 1.70
N GLN A 64 6.77 -2.97 3.00
CA GLN A 64 5.99 -4.06 3.58
C GLN A 64 4.61 -3.55 3.96
N VAL A 65 3.57 -4.32 3.62
CA VAL A 65 2.18 -4.08 3.97
C VAL A 65 1.70 -5.26 4.82
N LEU A 66 1.21 -4.96 6.02
CA LEU A 66 0.70 -5.95 6.96
C LEU A 66 -0.82 -5.79 7.13
N ILE A 67 -1.56 -6.84 6.80
CA ILE A 67 -3.02 -6.93 7.00
C ILE A 67 -3.37 -8.27 7.67
N GLY A 68 -4.01 -8.25 8.84
CA GLY A 68 -4.24 -9.45 9.64
C GLY A 68 -2.93 -10.20 9.93
N GLU A 69 -2.86 -11.47 9.54
CA GLU A 69 -1.66 -12.31 9.61
C GLU A 69 -0.86 -12.36 8.28
N MET A 70 -1.29 -11.60 7.27
CA MET A 70 -0.69 -11.57 5.94
C MET A 70 0.32 -10.43 5.82
N GLU A 71 1.44 -10.76 5.20
CA GLU A 71 2.46 -9.82 4.74
C GLU A 71 2.47 -9.77 3.21
N HIS A 72 2.52 -8.56 2.65
CA HIS A 72 2.71 -8.32 1.23
C HIS A 72 3.85 -7.32 1.03
N VAL A 73 4.78 -7.67 0.14
CA VAL A 73 6.00 -6.90 -0.10
C VAL A 73 5.96 -6.29 -1.49
N VAL A 74 6.25 -4.99 -1.56
CA VAL A 74 6.46 -4.26 -2.83
C VAL A 74 7.94 -3.94 -2.96
N SER A 75 8.61 -4.59 -3.91
CA SER A 75 10.03 -4.36 -4.20
C SER A 75 10.22 -3.16 -5.12
N GLU A 76 11.31 -2.41 -4.92
CA GLU A 76 11.71 -1.27 -5.76
C GLU A 76 10.59 -0.23 -6.03
N PRO A 77 9.88 0.24 -4.99
CA PRO A 77 8.79 1.20 -5.16
C PRO A 77 9.29 2.50 -5.78
N GLN A 78 8.59 2.99 -6.81
CA GLN A 78 8.90 4.23 -7.53
C GLN A 78 7.95 5.38 -7.16
N GLN A 79 6.73 5.04 -6.75
CA GLN A 79 5.69 6.00 -6.42
C GLN A 79 4.79 5.48 -5.29
N ILE A 80 4.43 6.39 -4.38
CA ILE A 80 3.35 6.22 -3.42
C ILE A 80 2.34 7.33 -3.68
N LYS A 81 1.07 6.98 -3.86
CA LYS A 81 -0.02 7.93 -4.04
C LYS A 81 -1.05 7.74 -2.94
N PHE A 82 -1.35 8.83 -2.23
CA PHE A 82 -2.41 8.84 -1.23
C PHE A 82 -3.76 9.06 -1.92
N ILE A 83 -4.74 8.25 -1.53
CA ILE A 83 -6.10 8.28 -2.06
C ILE A 83 -7.03 8.73 -0.93
N LEU A 84 -7.78 9.79 -1.20
CA LEU A 84 -8.83 10.31 -0.34
C LEU A 84 -10.15 10.26 -1.09
N SER A 85 -11.12 9.64 -0.46
CA SER A 85 -12.51 9.54 -0.90
C SER A 85 -13.38 10.50 -0.12
N ARG A 86 -14.58 10.81 -0.63
CA ARG A 86 -15.50 11.72 0.05
C ARG A 86 -16.08 11.13 1.34
N SER A 87 -16.28 9.82 1.36
CA SER A 87 -16.92 9.06 2.44
C SER A 87 -15.91 8.33 3.34
N GLY A 88 -14.64 8.31 2.96
CA GLY A 88 -13.58 7.58 3.66
C GLY A 88 -13.49 6.09 3.33
N ASP A 89 -14.44 5.57 2.56
CA ASP A 89 -14.65 4.15 2.22
C ASP A 89 -13.79 3.65 1.04
N GLU A 90 -13.01 4.55 0.45
CA GLU A 90 -12.02 4.24 -0.59
C GLU A 90 -10.69 4.95 -0.31
N ASP A 91 -10.50 5.39 0.95
CA ASP A 91 -9.22 5.95 1.37
C ASP A 91 -8.16 4.88 1.33
N GLY A 92 -6.91 5.27 1.04
CA GLY A 92 -5.81 4.33 1.07
C GLY A 92 -4.59 4.81 0.32
N ILE A 93 -3.82 3.87 -0.20
CA ILE A 93 -2.58 4.15 -0.93
C ILE A 93 -2.45 3.25 -2.15
N ASP A 94 -1.85 3.82 -3.20
CA ASP A 94 -1.32 3.07 -4.34
C ASP A 94 0.20 3.11 -4.27
N ILE A 95 0.82 1.94 -4.42
CA ILE A 95 2.29 1.79 -4.47
C ILE A 95 2.64 1.16 -5.81
N THR A 96 3.35 1.90 -6.64
CA THR A 96 3.78 1.44 -7.98
C THR A 96 5.26 1.10 -7.96
N ASP A 97 5.60 -0.12 -8.39
CA ASP A 97 6.98 -0.61 -8.47
C ASP A 97 7.69 -0.22 -9.79
N SER A 98 8.95 -0.63 -9.92
CA SER A 98 9.79 -0.38 -11.10
C SER A 98 9.30 -1.07 -12.38
N ASN A 99 8.46 -2.11 -12.26
CA ASN A 99 7.86 -2.83 -13.37
C ASN A 99 6.49 -2.25 -13.78
N GLY A 100 6.03 -1.20 -13.10
CA GLY A 100 4.71 -0.59 -13.33
C GLY A 100 3.55 -1.37 -12.71
N ARG A 101 3.82 -2.40 -11.91
CA ARG A 101 2.81 -3.10 -11.12
C ARG A 101 2.44 -2.23 -9.92
N THR A 102 1.13 -2.11 -9.67
CA THR A 102 0.58 -1.23 -8.64
C THR A 102 -0.16 -2.03 -7.60
N THR A 103 0.36 -2.02 -6.37
CA THR A 103 -0.36 -2.50 -5.19
C THR A 103 -1.35 -1.44 -4.74
N VAL A 104 -2.59 -1.85 -4.54
CA VAL A 104 -3.73 -0.99 -4.21
C VAL A 104 -4.27 -1.41 -2.85
N LEU A 105 -4.10 -0.55 -1.85
CA LEU A 105 -4.67 -0.71 -0.52
C LEU A 105 -5.85 0.24 -0.38
N ARG A 106 -7.01 -0.28 0.02
CA ARG A 106 -8.21 0.53 0.29
C ARG A 106 -8.82 0.13 1.62
N PHE A 107 -9.17 1.12 2.43
CA PHE A 107 -9.93 0.90 3.65
C PHE A 107 -11.41 0.76 3.34
N GLU A 108 -12.04 -0.20 4.00
CA GLU A 108 -13.46 -0.45 3.86
C GLU A 108 -14.24 0.19 5.02
N VAL A 109 -15.54 0.35 4.84
CA VAL A 109 -16.43 0.72 5.94
C VAL A 109 -16.62 -0.49 6.85
N ALA A 110 -16.53 -0.28 8.16
CA ALA A 110 -16.95 -1.32 9.10
C ALA A 110 -18.41 -1.71 8.77
N LYS A 111 -18.65 -2.98 8.45
CA LYS A 111 -20.01 -3.50 8.29
C LYS A 111 -20.74 -3.21 9.59
N THR A 112 -21.75 -2.36 9.52
CA THR A 112 -22.66 -2.13 10.63
C THR A 112 -23.72 -3.21 10.48
N ASP A 113 -23.58 -4.28 11.25
CA ASP A 113 -24.61 -5.31 11.38
C ASP A 113 -25.83 -4.77 12.16
#